data_AF-A0A918SYH2-F1
#
_entry.id   AF-A0A918SYH2-F1
#
_cell.length_a   1.000
_cell.length_b   1.000
_cell.length_c   1.000
_cell.angle_alpha   90.00
_cell.angle_beta   90.00
_cell.angle_gamma   90.00
#
_symmetry.space_group_name_H-M   'P 1'
#
loop_
_entity.id
_entity.type
_entity.pdbx_description
1 polymer ?
#
loop_
_entity_poly.entity_id
_entity_poly.type
_entity_poly.pdbx_seq_one_letter_code
_entity_poly.pdbx_strand_id
1 'polypeptide(L)'
;MLTSFCPVIRTSRMDASRAFCGRPLDLAATRTTPWRTALGRPVLTLLDHTHPVLPAAPHGAVRAVRLTPAVGDGPETGERLAAHRVVGHPDRRGTAGPSGRAEPAPGP
;
A
#
# COMPACT_ATOMS: atom_id res chain seq x y z
N MET A 1 17.02 13.12 -10.47
CA MET A 1 16.41 11.77 -10.52
C MET A 1 15.97 11.40 -9.12
N LEU A 2 14.68 11.08 -8.91
CA LEU A 2 14.22 10.44 -7.66
C LEU A 2 14.75 9.01 -7.66
N THR A 3 15.70 8.70 -6.78
CA THR A 3 16.32 7.37 -6.70
C THR A 3 15.46 6.36 -5.94
N SER A 4 14.43 6.81 -5.23
CA SER A 4 13.39 5.97 -4.66
C SER A 4 12.14 6.78 -4.32
N PHE A 5 10.99 6.11 -4.32
CA PHE A 5 9.73 6.65 -3.83
C PHE A 5 9.37 5.92 -2.53
N CYS A 6 9.37 6.65 -1.41
CA CYS A 6 8.97 6.11 -0.10
C CYS A 6 7.57 6.65 0.25
N PRO A 7 6.50 5.86 0.11
CA PRO A 7 5.18 6.28 0.53
C PRO A 7 5.15 6.65 2.03
N VAL A 8 4.37 7.68 2.34
CA VAL A 8 4.15 8.15 3.70
C VAL A 8 2.67 7.99 4.04
N ILE A 9 2.36 7.18 5.04
CA ILE A 9 0.99 6.96 5.53
C ILE A 9 0.81 7.71 6.84
N ARG A 10 -0.17 8.60 6.88
CA ARG A 10 -0.63 9.24 8.12
C ARG A 10 -1.62 8.31 8.82
N THR A 11 -1.47 8.12 10.12
CA THR A 11 -2.32 7.22 10.92
C THR A 11 -2.56 7.78 12.31
N SER A 12 -3.65 7.35 12.95
CA SER A 12 -3.94 7.59 14.37
C SER A 12 -3.53 6.42 15.27
N ARG A 13 -3.11 5.29 14.66
CA ARG A 13 -2.83 4.03 15.36
C ARG A 13 -1.44 3.53 14.99
N MET A 14 -0.41 4.18 15.52
CA MET A 14 0.98 3.92 15.14
C MET A 14 1.38 2.44 15.32
N ASP A 15 1.13 1.86 16.49
CA ASP A 15 1.53 0.48 16.78
C ASP A 15 0.77 -0.54 15.92
N ALA A 16 -0.54 -0.36 15.80
CA ALA A 16 -1.36 -1.24 14.95
C ALA A 16 -0.94 -1.14 13.47
N SER A 17 -0.64 0.08 13.00
CA SER A 17 -0.20 0.31 11.62
C SER A 17 1.17 -0.29 11.35
N ARG A 18 2.09 -0.20 12.32
CA ARG A 18 3.41 -0.85 12.28
C ARG A 18 3.28 -2.36 12.22
N ALA A 19 2.44 -2.95 13.06
CA ALA A 19 2.20 -4.39 13.04
C ALA A 19 1.58 -4.84 11.72
N PHE A 20 0.59 -4.10 11.23
CA PHE A 20 -0.13 -4.39 9.99
C PHE A 20 0.76 -4.29 8.75
N CYS A 21 1.58 -3.24 8.64
CA CYS A 21 2.45 -3.06 7.48
C CYS A 21 3.75 -3.87 7.58
N GLY A 22 4.25 -4.06 8.79
CA GLY A 22 5.54 -4.70 9.04
C GLY A 22 5.50 -6.22 8.96
N ARG A 23 4.56 -6.86 9.66
CA ARG A 23 4.58 -8.32 9.84
C ARG A 23 4.32 -9.11 8.55
N PRO A 24 3.29 -8.81 7.74
CA PRO A 24 3.01 -9.59 6.54
C PRO A 24 4.09 -9.45 5.46
N LEU A 25 4.72 -8.26 5.42
CA LEU A 25 5.75 -7.90 4.43
C LEU A 25 7.18 -8.14 4.94
N ASP A 26 7.34 -8.64 6.16
CA ASP A 26 8.63 -8.82 6.84
C ASP A 26 9.50 -7.54 6.84
N LEU A 27 8.86 -6.38 7.02
CA LEU A 27 9.54 -5.10 7.08
C LEU A 27 9.89 -4.76 8.52
N ALA A 28 11.18 -4.83 8.84
CA ALA A 28 11.72 -4.36 10.11
C ALA A 28 11.67 -2.82 10.20
N ALA A 29 11.44 -2.29 11.41
CA ALA A 29 11.58 -0.85 11.62
C ALA A 29 13.05 -0.46 11.64
N THR A 30 13.42 0.51 10.82
CA THR A 30 14.80 1.00 10.73
C THR A 30 15.02 2.29 11.50
N ARG A 31 13.98 3.11 11.68
CA ARG A 31 14.00 4.31 12.53
C ARG A 31 12.63 4.52 13.17
N THR A 32 12.60 4.70 14.49
CA THR A 32 11.36 4.94 15.24
C THR A 32 11.50 6.16 16.12
N THR A 33 10.48 7.00 16.15
CA THR A 33 10.23 8.08 17.11
C THR A 33 8.79 7.95 17.62
N PRO A 34 8.37 8.70 18.66
CA PRO A 34 6.99 8.63 19.17
C PRO A 34 5.91 8.90 18.11
N TRP A 35 6.22 9.65 17.06
CA TRP A 35 5.26 10.09 16.04
C TRP A 35 5.63 9.63 14.62
N ARG A 36 6.72 8.87 14.44
CA ARG A 36 7.20 8.43 13.12
C ARG A 36 7.86 7.07 13.18
N THR A 37 7.54 6.19 12.25
CA THR A 37 8.25 4.92 12.05
C THR A 37 8.59 4.71 10.58
N ALA A 38 9.86 4.44 10.27
CA ALA A 38 10.30 3.98 8.95
C ALA A 38 10.48 2.46 8.95
N LEU A 39 9.97 1.80 7.91
CA LEU A 39 9.99 0.35 7.72
C LEU A 39 10.85 -0.02 6.50
N GLY A 40 11.70 -1.04 6.63
CA GLY A 40 12.64 -1.50 5.60
C GLY A 40 13.75 -0.49 5.28
N ARG A 41 14.35 -0.60 4.08
CA ARG A 41 15.34 0.38 3.55
C ARG A 41 14.63 1.53 2.81
N PRO A 42 14.33 2.64 3.53
CA PRO A 42 12.94 2.94 3.87
C PRO A 42 11.96 2.72 2.70
N VAL A 43 11.21 1.62 2.78
CA VAL A 43 10.19 1.26 1.78
C VAL A 43 8.86 1.95 2.11
N LEU A 44 8.59 2.19 3.40
CA LEU A 44 7.35 2.80 3.87
C LEU A 44 7.63 3.62 5.14
N THR A 45 6.99 4.79 5.25
CA THR A 45 7.01 5.60 6.48
C THR A 45 5.60 5.78 7.03
N LEU A 46 5.44 5.58 8.33
CA LEU A 46 4.23 5.84 9.11
C LEU A 46 4.41 7.12 9.92
N LEU A 47 3.39 7.98 9.96
CA LEU A 47 3.36 9.22 10.73
C LEU A 47 2.09 9.33 11.56
N ASP A 48 2.22 9.80 12.80
CA ASP A 48 1.06 10.24 13.58
C ASP A 48 0.50 11.53 12.98
N HIS A 49 -0.73 11.44 12.49
CA HIS A 49 -1.43 12.56 11.84
C HIS A 49 -1.73 13.75 12.76
N THR A 50 -1.68 13.55 14.08
CA THR A 50 -1.95 14.61 15.08
C THR A 50 -0.72 15.46 15.42
N HIS A 51 0.46 15.04 14.96
CA HIS A 51 1.70 15.66 15.39
C HIS A 51 1.84 17.10 14.83
N PRO A 52 2.15 18.11 15.67
CA PRO A 52 2.10 19.53 15.30
C PRO A 52 3.12 19.96 14.23
N VAL A 53 4.17 19.17 14.01
CA VAL A 53 5.14 19.40 12.92
C VAL A 53 4.53 19.11 11.54
N LEU A 54 3.42 18.36 11.47
CA LEU A 54 2.77 18.09 10.19
C LEU A 54 1.93 19.28 9.75
N PRO A 55 2.04 19.71 8.48
CA PRO A 55 1.13 20.71 7.95
C PRO A 55 -0.30 20.16 7.97
N ALA A 56 -1.25 21.09 8.17
CA ALA A 56 -2.69 20.81 8.07
C ALA A 56 -2.96 19.94 6.83
N ALA A 57 -3.82 18.93 7.00
CA ALA A 57 -4.01 17.92 5.97
C ALA A 57 -4.39 18.58 4.63
N PRO A 58 -3.66 18.30 3.53
CA PRO A 58 -4.02 18.84 2.25
C PRO A 58 -5.42 18.35 1.86
N HIS A 59 -6.23 19.24 1.29
CA HIS A 59 -7.64 18.98 0.92
C HIS A 59 -7.84 17.80 -0.07
N GLY A 60 -6.77 17.26 -0.65
CA GLY A 60 -6.76 16.10 -1.55
C GLY A 60 -6.14 14.85 -0.93
N ALA A 61 -6.64 14.38 0.22
CA ALA A 61 -6.17 13.14 0.82
C ALA A 61 -6.38 11.95 -0.15
N VAL A 62 -5.29 11.24 -0.48
CA VAL A 62 -5.37 9.99 -1.22
C VAL A 62 -6.14 8.98 -0.38
N ARG A 63 -7.37 8.67 -0.78
CA ARG A 63 -8.29 7.81 0.00
C ARG A 63 -7.93 6.33 -0.05
N ALA A 64 -7.18 5.90 -1.07
CA ALA A 64 -6.73 4.54 -1.21
C ALA A 64 -5.37 4.51 -1.91
N VAL A 65 -4.44 3.76 -1.35
CA VAL A 65 -3.13 3.46 -1.94
C VAL A 65 -3.02 1.95 -2.05
N ARG A 66 -2.68 1.45 -3.25
CA ARG A 66 -2.26 0.05 -3.43
C ARG A 66 -0.75 0.01 -3.49
N LEU A 67 -0.13 -0.67 -2.53
CA LEU A 67 1.29 -0.96 -2.56
C LEU A 67 1.48 -2.36 -3.13
N THR A 68 2.37 -2.49 -4.10
CA THR A 68 2.71 -3.77 -4.73
C THR A 68 4.20 -3.99 -4.54
N PRO A 69 4.63 -4.45 -3.35
CA PRO A 69 6.02 -4.80 -3.14
C PRO A 69 6.40 -5.95 -4.07
N ALA A 70 7.56 -5.87 -4.70
CA ALA A 70 8.16 -7.02 -5.34
C ALA A 70 8.65 -7.95 -4.22
N VAL A 71 7.93 -9.05 -4.02
CA VAL A 71 8.31 -10.12 -3.09
C VAL A 71 8.78 -11.31 -3.91
N GLY A 72 9.69 -12.12 -3.39
CA GLY A 72 10.06 -13.37 -4.05
C GLY A 72 8.84 -14.29 -4.14
N ASP A 73 8.65 -14.93 -5.31
CA ASP A 73 7.52 -15.81 -5.62
C ASP A 73 7.58 -17.20 -4.92
N GLY A 74 8.29 -17.27 -3.80
CA GLY A 74 8.43 -18.49 -3.00
C GLY A 74 7.17 -18.81 -2.18
N PRO A 75 6.89 -20.10 -1.91
CA PRO A 75 5.73 -20.53 -1.12
C PRO A 75 5.70 -19.91 0.28
N GLU A 76 6.87 -19.65 0.88
CA GLU A 76 7.03 -19.01 2.18
C GLU A 76 6.36 -17.62 2.26
N THR A 77 6.41 -16.85 1.16
CA THR A 77 5.74 -15.54 1.08
C THR A 77 4.23 -15.70 1.17
N GLY A 78 3.67 -16.67 0.45
CA GLY A 78 2.23 -16.95 0.45
C GLY A 78 1.74 -17.42 1.81
N GLU A 79 2.46 -18.34 2.44
CA GLU A 79 2.15 -18.87 3.78
C GLU A 79 2.18 -17.77 4.85
N ARG A 80 3.17 -16.87 4.80
CA ARG A 80 3.26 -15.74 5.74
C ARG A 80 2.06 -14.79 5.60
N LEU A 81 1.66 -14.45 4.37
CA LEU A 81 0.50 -13.59 4.13
C LEU A 81 -0.79 -14.25 4.64
N ALA A 82 -0.96 -15.56 4.40
CA ALA A 82 -2.09 -16.33 4.88
C ALA A 82 -2.15 -16.40 6.42
N ALA A 83 -1.01 -16.61 7.08
CA ALA A 83 -0.90 -16.64 8.54
C ALA A 83 -1.35 -15.32 9.20
N HIS A 84 -1.14 -14.20 8.51
CA HIS A 84 -1.60 -12.88 8.94
C HIS A 84 -3.00 -12.51 8.46
N ARG A 85 -3.75 -13.47 7.89
CA ARG A 85 -5.11 -13.28 7.35
C ARG A 85 -5.18 -12.15 6.32
N VAL A 86 -4.10 -11.93 5.57
CA VAL A 86 -4.12 -11.01 4.44
C VAL A 86 -4.80 -11.74 3.28
N VAL A 87 -6.08 -11.44 3.08
CA VAL A 87 -6.87 -12.01 1.99
C VAL A 87 -6.77 -11.07 0.78
N GLY A 88 -6.52 -11.63 -0.40
CA GLY A 88 -6.62 -10.88 -1.64
C GLY A 88 -8.06 -10.40 -1.82
N HIS A 89 -8.29 -9.10 -1.78
CA HIS A 89 -9.56 -8.57 -2.24
C HIS A 89 -9.50 -8.50 -3.77
N PRO A 90 -10.47 -9.08 -4.52
CA PRO A 90 -10.52 -8.87 -5.96
C PRO A 90 -10.55 -7.37 -6.24
N ASP A 91 -9.66 -6.92 -7.12
CA ASP A 91 -9.59 -5.53 -7.51
C ASP A 91 -10.87 -5.15 -8.23
N ARG A 92 -11.71 -4.34 -7.60
CA ARG A 92 -12.96 -3.85 -8.19
C ARG A 92 -12.74 -2.69 -9.17
N ARG A 93 -11.50 -2.24 -9.39
CA ARG A 93 -11.19 -1.12 -10.29
C ARG A 93 -10.84 -1.54 -11.72
N GLY A 94 -10.91 -2.82 -12.06
CA GLY A 94 -10.57 -3.34 -13.38
C GLY A 94 -11.65 -4.21 -14.01
N THR A 95 -12.65 -3.60 -14.64
CA THR A 95 -13.40 -4.13 -15.81
C THR A 95 -14.45 -3.11 -16.28
N ALA A 96 -13.98 -1.97 -16.75
CA ALA A 96 -14.68 -1.21 -17.78
C ALA A 96 -13.79 -1.22 -19.03
N GLY A 97 -13.63 -2.40 -19.62
CA GLY A 97 -13.19 -2.52 -21.01
C GLY A 97 -14.31 -1.99 -21.91
N PRO A 98 -13.98 -1.39 -23.07
CA PRO A 98 -14.98 -0.75 -23.91
C PRO A 98 -16.06 -1.76 -24.31
N SER A 99 -17.31 -1.38 -24.05
CA SER A 99 -18.49 -2.03 -24.59
C SER A 99 -18.26 -2.28 -26.08
N GLY A 100 -18.13 -3.56 -26.43
CA GLY A 100 -18.05 -4.00 -27.82
C GLY A 100 -19.35 -3.61 -28.51
N ARG A 101 -19.36 -2.44 -29.14
CA ARG A 101 -20.38 -2.06 -30.09
C ARG A 101 -20.17 -2.96 -31.31
N ALA A 102 -21.09 -3.89 -31.50
CA ALA A 102 -21.12 -4.77 -32.66
C ALA A 102 -21.06 -3.95 -33.95
N GLU A 103 -20.04 -4.21 -34.76
CA GLU A 103 -19.99 -3.77 -36.15
C GLU A 103 -20.64 -4.88 -37.00
N PRO A 104 -21.73 -4.60 -37.75
CA PRO A 104 -22.32 -5.59 -38.62
C PRO A 104 -21.41 -5.80 -39.85
N ALA A 105 -21.17 -7.07 -40.17
CA ALA A 105 -20.36 -7.49 -41.31
C ALA A 105 -20.90 -6.93 -42.64
N PRO A 106 -20.04 -6.54 -43.59
CA PRO A 106 -20.47 -6.32 -44.97
C PRO A 106 -20.75 -7.66 -45.64
N GLY A 107 -22.00 -7.89 -46.03
CA GLY A 107 -22.38 -9.04 -46.85
C GLY A 107 -21.86 -8.93 -48.29
N PRO A 108 -21.64 -10.05 -48.98
CA PRO A 108 -21.39 -10.08 -50.42
C PRO A 108 -22.66 -9.78 -51.23
#